data_AF-A0A812X7Y4-F1
#
_entry.id   AF-A0A812X7Y4-F1
#
_cell.length_a   1.000
_cell.length_b   1.000
_cell.length_c   1.000
_cell.angle_alpha   90.00
_cell.angle_beta   90.00
_cell.angle_gamma   90.00
#
_symmetry.space_group_name_H-M   'P 1'
#
loop_
_entity.id
_entity.type
_entity.pdbx_description
1 polymer ?
#
loop_
_entity_poly.entity_id
_entity_poly.type
_entity_poly.pdbx_seq_one_letter_code
_entity_poly.pdbx_strand_id
1 'polypeptide(L)'
;MASLAAFRRSWGLVVLMLFLPLCFVSVGTGRGRGRRVAYQARHAAPAEPELSSPAWEESAQVILDIVEGSTKEDALDWLQAGYAWTAKSRRFWRKLREEPSPPEPEAVRSIARWLQEKGLAQKAWVRRFPEVLGLSVEDLEEGRSTAPSYLKSEDTYNKAIKSNPTLLGKNYDCLQEHESCQGRCSRCWNT
;
A
#
# COMPACT_ATOMS: atom_id res chain seq x y z
N MET A 1 74.40 -9.97 9.50
CA MET A 1 75.66 -9.21 9.65
C MET A 1 75.50 -7.89 8.89
N ALA A 2 75.86 -6.78 9.56
CA ALA A 2 76.08 -5.40 9.07
C ALA A 2 74.96 -4.74 8.24
N SER A 3 74.16 -3.78 8.74
CA SER A 3 74.50 -2.44 9.27
C SER A 3 75.18 -1.53 8.24
N LEU A 4 74.50 -0.45 7.84
CA LEU A 4 75.00 0.93 8.00
C LEU A 4 74.01 1.97 7.46
N ALA A 5 73.82 3.00 8.27
CA ALA A 5 73.03 4.20 8.04
C ALA A 5 73.92 5.38 7.58
N ALA A 6 73.33 6.38 6.94
CA ALA A 6 73.77 7.79 6.90
C ALA A 6 72.55 8.60 6.40
N PHE A 7 71.90 9.55 7.08
CA PHE A 7 72.27 10.63 8.00
C PHE A 7 73.05 11.80 7.36
N ARG A 8 72.33 12.87 6.97
CA ARG A 8 72.50 14.31 7.33
C ARG A 8 71.88 15.23 6.25
N ARG A 9 70.93 16.11 6.64
CA ARG A 9 71.08 17.56 7.00
C ARG A 9 71.70 18.36 5.83
N SER A 10 71.22 19.53 5.39
CA SER A 10 70.71 20.68 6.14
C SER A 10 70.25 21.78 5.15
N TRP A 11 69.17 22.48 5.49
CA TRP A 11 68.99 23.95 5.50
C TRP A 11 69.10 24.76 4.19
N GLY A 12 68.02 25.48 3.88
CA GLY A 12 68.01 26.64 2.99
C GLY A 12 66.68 27.39 3.09
N LEU A 13 66.68 28.46 3.89
CA LEU A 13 65.60 29.40 4.19
C LEU A 13 65.39 30.42 3.04
N VAL A 14 64.37 31.29 3.22
CA VAL A 14 64.04 32.56 2.50
C VAL A 14 62.92 32.39 1.44
N VAL A 15 61.63 32.65 1.71
CA VAL A 15 60.86 33.88 2.10
C VAL A 15 60.45 34.75 0.91
N LEU A 16 59.22 35.30 1.00
CA LEU A 16 58.46 36.24 0.15
C LEU A 16 57.61 35.61 -0.97
N MET A 17 56.35 35.98 -1.20
CA MET A 17 55.38 36.84 -0.52
C MET A 17 54.03 36.68 -1.22
N LEU A 18 52.94 36.95 -0.48
CA LEU A 18 51.64 37.48 -0.93
C LEU A 18 50.80 36.61 -1.88
N PHE A 19 49.62 36.20 -1.43
CA PHE A 19 48.32 36.71 -1.90
C PHE A 19 47.17 35.93 -1.19
N LEU A 20 46.43 36.63 -0.33
CA LEU A 20 45.08 36.23 0.08
C LEU A 20 44.15 36.30 -1.14
N PRO A 21 43.11 35.46 -1.20
CA PRO A 21 41.80 36.01 -0.85
C PRO A 21 40.97 35.12 0.08
N LEU A 22 40.28 35.82 0.97
CA LEU A 22 39.13 35.41 1.75
C LEU A 22 38.09 34.66 0.91
N CYS A 23 37.66 33.48 1.35
CA CYS A 23 36.35 32.92 1.02
C CYS A 23 35.85 32.01 2.16
N PHE A 24 34.97 32.59 2.98
CA PHE A 24 33.78 31.99 3.60
C PHE A 24 33.92 30.64 4.33
N VAL A 25 34.17 30.74 5.64
CA VAL A 25 33.66 29.74 6.60
C VAL A 25 32.16 29.99 6.77
N SER A 26 31.32 29.21 6.08
CA SER A 26 29.89 29.14 6.40
C SER A 26 29.69 28.25 7.62
N VAL A 27 29.45 28.90 8.76
CA VAL A 27 28.84 28.27 9.94
C VAL A 27 27.40 27.90 9.59
N GLY A 28 27.22 26.69 9.09
CA GLY A 28 25.91 26.07 8.86
C GLY A 28 25.30 25.63 10.19
N THR A 29 24.49 26.53 10.77
CA THR A 29 23.63 26.28 11.92
C THR A 29 22.82 24.99 11.80
N GLY A 30 22.80 24.21 12.88
CA GLY A 30 22.13 22.91 13.00
C GLY A 30 20.61 22.98 12.88
N ARG A 31 20.11 23.05 11.64
CA ARG A 31 18.66 22.98 11.31
C ARG A 31 18.26 21.75 10.49
N GLY A 32 19.20 20.87 10.15
CA GLY A 32 18.98 19.69 9.32
C GLY A 32 18.54 18.43 10.08
N ARG A 33 18.92 18.28 11.37
CA ARG A 33 18.68 17.05 12.13
C ARG A 33 17.20 16.86 12.49
N GLY A 34 16.50 17.93 12.91
CA GLY A 34 15.09 17.85 13.30
C GLY A 34 14.13 17.51 12.15
N ARG A 35 14.38 18.00 10.94
CA ARG A 35 13.55 17.69 9.75
C ARG A 35 13.71 16.24 9.30
N ARG A 36 14.93 15.70 9.37
CA ARG A 36 15.21 14.31 8.98
C ARG A 36 14.62 13.32 9.98
N VAL A 37 14.66 13.63 11.27
CA VAL A 37 14.00 12.83 12.34
C VAL A 37 12.47 12.91 12.21
N ALA A 38 11.90 14.10 11.94
CA ALA A 38 10.45 14.23 11.72
C ALA A 38 9.98 13.50 10.45
N TYR A 39 10.79 13.50 9.38
CA TYR A 39 10.52 12.70 8.17
C TYR A 39 10.62 11.20 8.48
N GLN A 40 11.68 10.75 9.18
CA GLN A 40 11.83 9.35 9.57
C GLN A 40 10.76 8.88 10.56
N ALA A 41 10.21 9.74 11.42
CA ALA A 41 9.09 9.41 12.30
C ALA A 41 7.75 9.31 11.55
N ARG A 42 7.54 10.15 10.53
CA ARG A 42 6.37 10.07 9.62
C ARG A 42 6.45 8.89 8.64
N HIS A 43 7.65 8.40 8.39
CA HIS A 43 7.94 7.23 7.57
C HIS A 43 8.45 6.04 8.38
N ALA A 44 8.25 6.06 9.70
CA ALA A 44 8.45 4.88 10.52
C ALA A 44 7.54 3.81 9.92
N ALA A 45 8.13 2.65 9.59
CA ALA A 45 7.35 1.52 9.13
C ALA A 45 6.26 1.28 10.19
N PRO A 46 4.97 1.30 9.82
CA PRO A 46 3.93 0.95 10.78
C PRO A 46 4.28 -0.42 11.34
N ALA A 47 4.00 -0.60 12.65
CA ALA A 47 4.15 -1.89 13.30
C ALA A 47 3.56 -2.96 12.36
N GLU A 48 4.36 -3.96 11.99
CA GLU A 48 3.83 -5.07 11.21
C GLU A 48 2.64 -5.61 12.00
N PRO A 49 1.44 -5.68 11.38
CA PRO A 49 0.30 -6.25 12.07
C PRO A 49 0.71 -7.64 12.57
N GLU A 50 0.27 -8.03 13.77
CA GLU A 50 0.45 -9.40 14.23
C GLU A 50 -0.40 -10.32 13.32
N LEU A 51 0.16 -10.66 12.16
CA LEU A 51 -0.43 -11.50 11.11
C LEU A 51 -0.67 -12.95 11.57
N SER A 52 -0.32 -13.25 12.82
CA SER A 52 -0.38 -14.57 13.44
C SER A 52 -1.52 -14.69 14.47
N SER A 53 -2.45 -13.75 14.53
CA SER A 53 -3.64 -13.91 15.39
C SER A 53 -4.58 -14.99 14.81
N PRO A 54 -5.35 -15.70 15.65
CA PRO A 54 -6.24 -16.78 15.19
C PRO A 54 -7.27 -16.30 14.15
N ALA A 55 -7.68 -15.04 14.22
CA ALA A 55 -8.60 -14.43 13.25
C ALA A 55 -8.05 -14.43 11.81
N TRP A 56 -6.73 -14.25 11.64
CA TRP A 56 -6.08 -14.30 10.33
C TRP A 56 -6.06 -15.72 9.76
N GLU A 57 -5.78 -16.71 10.60
CA GLU A 57 -5.74 -18.11 10.17
C GLU A 57 -7.13 -18.64 9.81
N GLU A 58 -8.13 -18.35 10.63
CA GLU A 58 -9.53 -18.72 10.37
C GLU A 58 -10.05 -18.06 9.09
N SER A 59 -9.77 -16.77 8.90
CA SER A 59 -10.13 -16.04 7.68
C SER A 59 -9.40 -16.59 6.45
N ALA A 60 -8.13 -16.99 6.58
CA ALA A 60 -7.39 -17.60 5.50
C ALA A 60 -7.98 -18.97 5.13
N GLN A 61 -8.41 -19.76 6.12
CA GLN A 61 -9.08 -21.04 5.87
C GLN A 61 -10.38 -20.84 5.09
N VAL A 62 -11.18 -19.83 5.43
CA VAL A 62 -12.40 -19.49 4.66
C VAL A 62 -12.09 -19.22 3.19
N ILE A 63 -10.99 -18.51 2.89
CA ILE A 63 -10.58 -18.24 1.51
C ILE A 63 -10.17 -19.52 0.80
N LEU A 64 -9.40 -20.39 1.47
CA LEU A 64 -8.97 -21.68 0.92
C LEU A 64 -10.15 -22.58 0.56
N ASP A 65 -11.21 -22.56 1.38
CA ASP A 65 -12.39 -23.40 1.18
C ASP A 65 -13.26 -22.92 0.01
N ILE A 66 -13.21 -21.64 -0.35
CA ILE A 66 -14.14 -21.01 -1.31
C ILE A 66 -13.45 -20.59 -2.62
N VAL A 67 -12.24 -20.04 -2.54
CA VAL A 67 -11.54 -19.48 -3.70
C VAL A 67 -10.70 -20.56 -4.37
N GLU A 68 -11.12 -20.93 -5.58
CA GLU A 68 -10.52 -22.02 -6.33
C GLU A 68 -9.04 -21.76 -6.65
N GLY A 69 -8.20 -22.75 -6.33
CA GLY A 69 -6.76 -22.75 -6.62
C GLY A 69 -5.92 -21.83 -5.75
N SER A 70 -6.47 -21.27 -4.67
CA SER A 70 -5.73 -20.45 -3.70
C SER A 70 -4.80 -21.30 -2.82
N THR A 71 -3.65 -20.73 -2.43
CA THR A 71 -2.76 -21.28 -1.39
C THR A 71 -2.87 -20.48 -0.10
N LYS A 72 -2.31 -20.99 1.02
CA LYS A 72 -2.36 -20.29 2.31
C LYS A 72 -1.66 -18.94 2.21
N GLU A 73 -0.55 -18.88 1.46
CA GLU A 73 0.20 -17.65 1.19
C GLU A 73 -0.64 -16.66 0.40
N ASP A 74 -1.33 -17.11 -0.66
CA ASP A 74 -2.24 -16.25 -1.43
C ASP A 74 -3.32 -15.65 -0.52
N ALA A 75 -3.96 -16.48 0.31
CA ALA A 75 -5.04 -16.07 1.19
C ALA A 75 -4.58 -15.00 2.20
N LEU A 76 -3.42 -15.21 2.84
CA LEU A 76 -2.83 -14.24 3.76
C LEU A 76 -2.45 -12.93 3.05
N ASP A 77 -1.86 -13.00 1.86
CA ASP A 77 -1.51 -11.83 1.06
C ASP A 77 -2.77 -11.02 0.69
N TRP A 78 -3.87 -11.70 0.33
CA TRP A 78 -5.11 -11.01 -0.03
C TRP A 78 -5.81 -10.41 1.19
N LEU A 79 -5.81 -11.11 2.33
CA LEU A 79 -6.29 -10.56 3.59
C LEU A 79 -5.48 -9.35 4.01
N GLN A 80 -4.17 -9.33 3.78
CA GLN A 80 -3.34 -8.15 4.05
C GLN A 80 -3.72 -6.97 3.17
N ALA A 81 -4.06 -7.20 1.89
CA ALA A 81 -4.56 -6.13 1.04
C ALA A 81 -5.92 -5.58 1.53
N GLY A 82 -6.82 -6.47 1.94
CA GLY A 82 -8.17 -6.11 2.41
C GLY A 82 -8.22 -5.52 3.82
N TYR A 83 -7.37 -5.97 4.74
CA TYR A 83 -7.48 -5.71 6.18
C TYR A 83 -6.24 -5.09 6.83
N ALA A 84 -5.03 -5.42 6.36
CA ALA A 84 -3.83 -4.80 6.90
C ALA A 84 -3.67 -3.36 6.40
N TRP A 85 -3.01 -2.51 7.19
CA TRP A 85 -2.72 -1.11 6.86
C TRP A 85 -1.37 -0.93 6.15
N THR A 86 -1.07 -1.82 5.20
CA THR A 86 0.16 -1.78 4.40
C THR A 86 0.22 -0.53 3.52
N ALA A 87 1.41 -0.21 2.99
CA ALA A 87 1.57 0.93 2.09
C ALA A 87 0.69 0.83 0.83
N LYS A 88 0.41 -0.39 0.35
CA LYS A 88 -0.46 -0.65 -0.81
C LYS A 88 -1.93 -0.48 -0.44
N SER A 89 -2.40 -1.14 0.62
CA SER A 89 -3.79 -1.06 1.05
C SER A 89 -4.18 0.36 1.49
N ARG A 90 -3.27 1.12 2.11
CA ARG A 90 -3.47 2.55 2.42
C ARG A 90 -3.80 3.41 1.19
N ARG A 91 -3.24 3.10 0.02
CA ARG A 91 -3.56 3.85 -1.22
C ARG A 91 -4.98 3.58 -1.69
N PHE A 92 -5.46 2.36 -1.50
CA PHE A 92 -6.83 1.96 -1.80
C PHE A 92 -7.80 2.56 -0.78
N TRP A 93 -7.58 2.30 0.52
CA TRP A 93 -8.50 2.71 1.59
C TRP A 93 -8.50 4.21 1.86
N ARG A 94 -7.39 4.93 1.65
CA ARG A 94 -7.28 6.39 1.82
C ARG A 94 -7.85 6.87 3.17
N LYS A 95 -9.05 7.49 3.15
CA LYS A 95 -9.77 8.02 4.33
C LYS A 95 -10.87 7.08 4.84
N LEU A 96 -11.10 5.94 4.18
CA LEU A 96 -12.20 5.00 4.47
C LEU A 96 -11.92 4.10 5.67
N ARG A 97 -10.65 3.96 5.99
CA ARG A 97 -10.18 3.23 7.15
C ARG A 97 -8.98 4.02 7.67
N GLU A 98 -8.77 4.01 8.98
CA GLU A 98 -7.68 4.76 9.61
C GLU A 98 -6.73 3.83 10.36
N GLU A 99 -7.20 2.65 10.75
CA GLU A 99 -6.47 1.68 11.55
C GLU A 99 -6.61 0.26 10.95
N PRO A 100 -5.54 -0.57 11.00
CA PRO A 100 -5.66 -1.99 10.69
C PRO A 100 -6.65 -2.65 11.65
N SER A 101 -7.63 -3.35 11.10
CA SER A 101 -8.53 -4.21 11.87
C SER A 101 -8.25 -5.67 11.50
N PRO A 102 -8.21 -6.59 12.47
CA PRO A 102 -8.10 -8.01 12.14
C PRO A 102 -9.33 -8.43 11.31
N PRO A 103 -9.14 -9.32 10.33
CA PRO A 103 -10.26 -9.81 9.53
C PRO A 103 -11.23 -10.59 10.41
N GLU A 104 -12.53 -10.36 10.21
CA GLU A 104 -13.58 -11.16 10.83
C GLU A 104 -13.94 -12.33 9.89
N PRO A 105 -13.82 -13.61 10.31
CA PRO A 105 -14.02 -14.75 9.43
C PRO A 105 -15.40 -14.79 8.75
N GLU A 106 -16.46 -14.36 9.44
CA GLU A 106 -17.81 -14.32 8.87
C GLU A 106 -17.97 -13.21 7.81
N ALA A 107 -17.32 -12.06 7.99
CA ALA A 107 -17.30 -11.00 6.97
C ALA A 107 -16.56 -11.48 5.72
N VAL A 108 -15.40 -12.10 5.90
CA VAL A 108 -14.62 -12.70 4.79
C VAL A 108 -15.44 -13.78 4.09
N ARG A 109 -16.14 -14.63 4.84
CA ARG A 109 -17.01 -15.69 4.30
C ARG A 109 -18.14 -15.12 3.46
N SER A 110 -18.78 -14.05 3.94
CA SER A 110 -19.89 -13.40 3.25
C SER A 110 -19.44 -12.87 1.89
N ILE A 111 -18.29 -12.21 1.83
CA ILE A 111 -17.70 -11.72 0.58
C ILE A 111 -17.26 -12.87 -0.33
N ALA A 112 -16.55 -13.86 0.21
CA ALA A 112 -16.08 -15.00 -0.57
C ALA A 112 -17.24 -15.76 -1.22
N ARG A 113 -18.36 -15.94 -0.49
CA ARG A 113 -19.59 -16.53 -1.05
C ARG A 113 -20.22 -15.65 -2.10
N TRP A 114 -20.31 -14.35 -1.87
CA TRP A 114 -20.81 -13.41 -2.89
C TRP A 114 -19.98 -13.49 -4.18
N LEU A 115 -18.64 -13.56 -4.06
CA LEU A 115 -17.74 -13.76 -5.20
C LEU A 115 -17.99 -15.12 -5.88
N GLN A 116 -18.23 -16.18 -5.11
CA GLN A 116 -18.53 -17.51 -5.63
C GLN A 116 -19.82 -17.51 -6.45
N GLU A 117 -20.89 -16.92 -5.93
CA GLU A 117 -22.19 -16.79 -6.61
C GLU A 117 -22.08 -16.03 -7.94
N LYS A 118 -21.22 -15.00 -8.01
CA LYS A 118 -20.96 -14.24 -9.25
C LYS A 118 -19.96 -14.93 -10.19
N GLY A 119 -19.38 -16.07 -9.79
CA GLY A 119 -18.35 -16.79 -10.54
C GLY A 119 -17.02 -16.02 -10.61
N LEU A 120 -16.69 -15.29 -9.55
CA LEU A 120 -15.50 -14.45 -9.37
C LEU A 120 -14.50 -15.04 -8.36
N ALA A 121 -14.89 -16.08 -7.60
CA ALA A 121 -14.05 -16.76 -6.61
C ALA A 121 -12.96 -17.64 -7.24
N GLN A 122 -12.19 -17.07 -8.16
CA GLN A 122 -11.06 -17.69 -8.83
C GLN A 122 -9.78 -16.97 -8.43
N LYS A 123 -8.71 -17.72 -8.14
CA LYS A 123 -7.39 -17.15 -7.81
C LYS A 123 -6.94 -16.04 -8.77
N ALA A 124 -7.09 -16.24 -10.07
CA ALA A 124 -6.70 -15.26 -11.09
C ALA A 124 -7.50 -13.95 -11.01
N TRP A 125 -8.76 -14.02 -10.57
CA TRP A 125 -9.60 -12.85 -10.41
C TRP A 125 -9.27 -12.12 -9.10
N VAL A 126 -9.25 -12.82 -7.97
CA VAL A 126 -8.97 -12.24 -6.64
C VAL A 126 -7.58 -11.61 -6.59
N ARG A 127 -6.57 -12.23 -7.23
CA ARG A 127 -5.22 -11.66 -7.33
C ARG A 127 -5.17 -10.28 -7.98
N ARG A 128 -6.10 -9.97 -8.90
CA ARG A 128 -6.16 -8.66 -9.57
C ARG A 128 -6.76 -7.58 -8.68
N PHE A 129 -7.62 -7.96 -7.74
CA PHE A 129 -8.31 -7.02 -6.84
C PHE A 129 -8.52 -7.64 -5.46
N PRO A 130 -7.44 -7.91 -4.71
CA PRO A 130 -7.53 -8.59 -3.42
C PRO A 130 -8.20 -7.74 -2.33
N GLU A 131 -8.18 -6.41 -2.48
CA GLU A 131 -8.81 -5.47 -1.56
C GLU A 131 -10.33 -5.70 -1.43
N VAL A 132 -10.95 -6.38 -2.40
CA VAL A 132 -12.37 -6.78 -2.36
C VAL A 132 -12.74 -7.56 -1.10
N LEU A 133 -11.82 -8.35 -0.55
CA LEU A 133 -12.08 -9.18 0.63
C LEU A 133 -12.30 -8.34 1.89
N GLY A 134 -11.84 -7.09 1.90
CA GLY A 134 -12.05 -6.16 3.01
C GLY A 134 -13.28 -5.27 2.86
N LEU A 135 -14.03 -5.37 1.75
CA LEU A 135 -15.29 -4.66 1.52
C LEU A 135 -16.47 -5.42 2.15
N SER A 136 -17.62 -4.76 2.30
CA SER A 136 -18.87 -5.42 2.67
C SER A 136 -19.73 -5.77 1.45
N VAL A 137 -20.68 -6.70 1.58
CA VAL A 137 -21.57 -7.05 0.46
C VAL A 137 -22.43 -5.84 0.09
N GLU A 138 -22.87 -5.10 1.09
CA GLU A 138 -23.61 -3.85 0.94
C GLU A 138 -22.81 -2.83 0.13
N ASP A 139 -21.49 -2.75 0.36
CA ASP A 139 -20.61 -1.85 -0.40
C ASP A 139 -20.57 -2.21 -1.89
N LEU A 140 -20.56 -3.50 -2.21
CA LEU A 140 -20.55 -4.01 -3.59
C LEU A 140 -21.91 -3.81 -4.28
N GLU A 141 -23.01 -4.06 -3.58
CA GLU A 141 -24.37 -3.85 -4.10
C GLU A 141 -24.70 -2.36 -4.25
N GLU A 142 -24.19 -1.50 -3.37
CA GLU A 142 -24.28 -0.05 -3.55
C GLU A 142 -23.49 0.37 -4.80
N GLY A 143 -22.29 -0.20 -5.02
CA GLY A 143 -21.52 -0.04 -6.25
C GLY A 143 -22.35 -0.37 -7.50
N ARG A 144 -23.01 -1.53 -7.49
CA ARG A 144 -23.94 -1.95 -8.55
C ARG A 144 -25.10 -0.97 -8.75
N SER A 145 -25.70 -0.47 -7.67
CA SER A 145 -26.86 0.44 -7.75
C SER A 145 -26.52 1.76 -8.45
N THR A 146 -25.27 2.21 -8.34
CA THR A 146 -24.78 3.43 -9.00
C THR A 146 -24.26 3.19 -10.43
N ALA A 147 -24.26 1.94 -10.90
CA ALA A 147 -23.72 1.59 -12.21
C ALA A 147 -24.38 2.39 -13.34
N PRO A 148 -23.63 2.77 -14.38
CA PRO A 148 -24.15 3.56 -15.49
C PRO A 148 -25.23 2.78 -16.26
N SER A 149 -26.09 3.51 -16.98
CA SER A 149 -27.26 2.95 -17.68
C SER A 149 -26.94 1.75 -18.58
N TYR A 150 -25.77 1.75 -19.24
CA TYR A 150 -25.31 0.66 -20.11
C TYR A 150 -24.86 -0.61 -19.36
N LEU A 151 -24.68 -0.56 -18.04
CA LEU A 151 -24.36 -1.70 -17.16
C LEU A 151 -25.53 -2.08 -16.25
N LYS A 152 -26.76 -1.57 -16.47
CA LYS A 152 -27.91 -1.88 -15.61
C LYS A 152 -28.37 -3.35 -15.69
N SER A 153 -28.13 -4.01 -16.82
CA SER A 153 -28.43 -5.45 -16.94
C SER A 153 -27.46 -6.26 -16.08
N GLU A 154 -27.99 -7.18 -15.28
CA GLU A 154 -27.21 -8.07 -14.42
C GLU A 154 -26.16 -8.85 -15.21
N ASP A 155 -26.53 -9.41 -16.36
CA ASP A 155 -25.60 -10.18 -17.20
C ASP A 155 -24.46 -9.32 -17.73
N THR A 156 -24.77 -8.09 -18.15
CA THR A 156 -23.77 -7.15 -18.66
C THR A 156 -22.84 -6.70 -17.53
N TYR A 157 -23.38 -6.39 -16.35
CA TYR A 157 -22.59 -6.03 -15.18
C TYR A 157 -21.66 -7.17 -14.76
N ASN A 158 -22.20 -8.39 -14.63
CA ASN A 158 -21.44 -9.58 -14.26
C ASN A 158 -20.32 -9.88 -15.26
N LYS A 159 -20.55 -9.70 -16.57
CA LYS A 159 -19.50 -9.81 -17.59
C LYS A 159 -18.44 -8.72 -17.47
N ALA A 160 -18.85 -7.50 -17.14
CA ALA A 160 -17.96 -6.36 -17.00
C ALA A 160 -17.01 -6.52 -15.79
N ILE A 161 -17.55 -6.87 -14.61
CA ILE A 161 -16.74 -7.06 -13.39
C ILE A 161 -15.80 -8.28 -13.47
N LYS A 162 -16.16 -9.31 -14.25
CA LYS A 162 -15.24 -10.43 -14.57
C LYS A 162 -13.98 -9.96 -15.27
N SER A 163 -14.14 -9.02 -16.20
CA SER A 163 -13.02 -8.46 -16.98
C SER A 163 -12.27 -7.39 -16.19
N ASN A 164 -13.00 -6.48 -15.53
CA ASN A 164 -12.47 -5.35 -14.79
C ASN A 164 -13.05 -5.28 -13.37
N PRO A 165 -12.33 -5.80 -12.35
CA PRO A 165 -12.78 -5.81 -10.96
C PRO A 165 -13.09 -4.42 -10.36
N THR A 166 -12.42 -3.36 -10.85
CA THR A 166 -12.60 -1.99 -10.31
C THR A 166 -14.00 -1.42 -10.55
N LEU A 167 -14.78 -2.02 -11.46
CA LEU A 167 -16.18 -1.67 -11.72
C LEU A 167 -17.14 -2.05 -10.58
N LEU A 168 -16.64 -2.75 -9.55
CA LEU A 168 -17.34 -2.91 -8.28
C LEU A 168 -17.43 -1.60 -7.49
N GLY A 169 -16.58 -0.61 -7.80
CA GLY A 169 -16.61 0.69 -7.15
C GLY A 169 -17.80 1.51 -7.59
N LYS A 170 -18.23 2.42 -6.71
CA LYS A 170 -19.33 3.34 -6.98
C LYS A 170 -19.04 4.16 -8.23
N ASN A 171 -20.06 4.47 -9.02
CA ASN A 171 -19.91 5.32 -10.19
C ASN A 171 -20.43 6.72 -9.86
N TYR A 172 -19.59 7.49 -9.17
CA TYR A 172 -19.84 8.90 -8.88
C TYR A 172 -19.26 9.80 -9.96
N ASP A 173 -19.96 10.89 -10.24
CA ASP A 173 -19.36 12.04 -10.93
C ASP A 173 -18.49 12.82 -9.94
N CYS A 174 -17.20 12.46 -9.86
CA CYS A 174 -16.24 13.12 -8.98
C CYS A 174 -16.16 14.66 -9.18
N LEU A 175 -16.62 15.20 -10.32
CA LEU A 175 -16.63 16.65 -10.56
C LEU A 175 -17.81 17.35 -9.89
N GLN A 176 -18.98 16.71 -9.82
CA GLN A 176 -20.15 17.25 -9.12
C GLN A 176 -20.14 16.92 -7.63
N GLU A 177 -19.62 15.75 -7.29
CA GLU A 177 -19.71 15.18 -5.95
C GLU A 177 -18.50 15.52 -5.06
N HIS A 178 -17.50 16.21 -5.63
CA HIS A 178 -16.28 16.78 -5.05
C HIS A 178 -15.44 15.85 -4.14
N GLU A 179 -16.00 15.39 -3.01
CA GLU A 179 -15.35 14.54 -2.01
C GLU A 179 -16.26 13.45 -1.41
N SER A 180 -17.56 13.40 -1.75
CA SER A 180 -18.51 12.42 -1.18
C SER A 180 -18.16 10.96 -1.50
N CYS A 181 -17.45 10.74 -2.62
CA CYS A 181 -16.93 9.46 -3.03
C CYS A 181 -16.04 8.81 -1.93
N GLN A 182 -15.33 9.62 -1.15
CA GLN A 182 -14.40 9.19 -0.10
C GLN A 182 -13.36 8.13 -0.53
N GLY A 183 -13.13 7.93 -1.84
CA GLY A 183 -12.25 6.89 -2.36
C GLY A 183 -12.95 5.56 -2.70
N ARG A 184 -14.29 5.49 -2.66
CA ARG A 184 -15.10 4.30 -2.95
C ARG A 184 -15.54 4.16 -4.41
N CYS A 185 -15.11 5.07 -5.29
CA CYS A 185 -15.50 5.03 -6.69
C CYS A 185 -14.56 4.17 -7.54
N SER A 186 -15.09 3.64 -8.64
CA SER A 186 -14.32 2.82 -9.60
C SER A 186 -13.08 3.53 -10.13
N ARG A 187 -13.14 4.86 -10.30
CA ARG A 187 -11.97 5.68 -10.69
C ARG A 187 -10.89 5.74 -9.61
N CYS A 188 -11.27 5.81 -8.33
CA CYS A 188 -10.31 5.81 -7.22
C CYS A 188 -9.64 4.45 -7.02
N TRP A 189 -10.27 3.37 -7.47
CA TRP A 189 -9.72 2.01 -7.40
C TRP A 189 -8.87 1.65 -8.63
N ASN A 190 -8.97 2.42 -9.71
CA ASN A 190 -8.21 2.25 -10.93
C ASN A 190 -6.88 3.05 -10.97
N THR A 191 -6.42 3.56 -9.82
CA THR A 191 -5.18 4.36 -9.66
C THR A 191 -4.14 3.63 -8.82
#